data_AF-A0A853ST76-F1
#
_entry.id   AF-A0A853ST76-F1
#
_cell.length_a   1.000
_cell.length_b   1.000
_cell.length_c   1.000
_cell.angle_alpha   90.00
_cell.angle_beta   90.00
_cell.angle_gamma   90.00
#
_symmetry.space_group_name_H-M   'P 1'
#
loop_
_entity.id
_entity.type
_entity.pdbx_description
1 polymer ?
#
loop_
_entity_poly.entity_id
_entity_poly.type
_entity_poly.pdbx_seq_one_letter_code
_entity_poly.pdbx_strand_id
1 'polypeptide(L)'
;MKLLGPLFLTAGLVAGGAEAARIDAVYIDKGLLGPRTAEAGALAPPFLESKLAALLTDALVKRRIPVIEAPLSPDPRLFTASTLYLSLSYARIPEGTVGPQRYRGYALYVSQHDPRFEQSLACSWQIGNALRNAGEVPWSQRVGAAPISLDPSGIRENSSLTAPKIVEGPAVFLEAGVLVDDDEIKRLGQKMVLSKFADAIAEGVESCRL
;
A
#
# COMPACT_ATOMS: atom_id res chain seq x y z
N MET A 1 -54.73 -11.82 50.36
CA MET A 1 -53.93 -10.60 50.13
C MET A 1 -52.59 -11.01 49.52
N LYS A 2 -52.13 -10.18 48.57
CA LYS A 2 -51.14 -10.41 47.48
C LYS A 2 -49.80 -11.08 47.85
N LEU A 3 -49.38 -12.03 47.01
CA LEU A 3 -48.00 -12.49 46.83
C LEU A 3 -47.23 -11.46 45.97
N LEU A 4 -46.07 -11.01 46.44
CA LEU A 4 -45.11 -10.19 45.69
C LEU A 4 -43.96 -11.09 45.24
N GLY A 5 -43.86 -11.34 43.93
CA GLY A 5 -42.69 -11.96 43.31
C GLY A 5 -41.74 -10.89 42.76
N PRO A 6 -40.41 -11.11 42.76
CA PRO A 6 -39.48 -10.16 42.19
C PRO A 6 -39.46 -10.29 40.65
N LEU A 7 -39.72 -9.19 39.95
CA LEU A 7 -39.42 -9.05 38.53
C LEU A 7 -37.90 -8.91 38.39
N PHE A 8 -37.23 -9.92 37.82
CA PHE A 8 -35.90 -9.75 37.26
C PHE A 8 -36.02 -9.07 35.90
N LEU A 9 -35.68 -7.78 35.81
CA LEU A 9 -35.40 -7.13 34.53
C LEU A 9 -34.03 -7.60 34.05
N THR A 10 -34.00 -8.53 33.10
CA THR A 10 -32.81 -8.78 32.28
C THR A 10 -32.70 -7.67 31.24
N ALA A 11 -31.89 -6.65 31.53
CA ALA A 11 -31.46 -5.69 30.52
C ALA A 11 -30.48 -6.40 29.56
N GLY A 12 -30.98 -6.80 28.39
CA GLY A 12 -30.12 -7.26 27.31
C GLY A 12 -29.33 -6.08 26.74
N LEU A 13 -28.03 -6.02 27.04
CA LEU A 13 -27.11 -5.21 26.24
C LEU A 13 -27.04 -5.83 24.84
N VAL A 14 -27.71 -5.22 23.88
CA VAL A 14 -27.39 -5.43 22.46
C VAL A 14 -26.10 -4.66 22.21
N ALA A 15 -24.97 -5.36 22.25
CA ALA A 15 -23.72 -4.85 21.72
C ALA A 15 -23.88 -4.75 20.19
N GLY A 16 -24.37 -3.60 19.72
CA GLY A 16 -24.21 -3.20 18.33
C GLY A 16 -22.71 -2.99 18.10
N GLY A 17 -22.02 -4.03 17.66
CA GLY A 17 -20.63 -3.92 17.22
C GLY A 17 -20.61 -2.92 16.06
N ALA A 18 -20.04 -1.74 16.29
CA ALA A 18 -19.71 -0.84 15.19
C ALA A 18 -18.76 -1.62 14.28
N GLU A 19 -19.23 -1.98 13.08
CA GLU A 19 -18.36 -2.60 12.10
C GLU A 19 -17.25 -1.60 11.80
N ALA A 20 -15.99 -1.98 12.09
CA ALA A 20 -14.86 -1.10 11.84
C ALA A 20 -14.88 -0.67 10.37
N ALA A 21 -14.84 0.66 10.16
CA ALA A 21 -14.90 1.25 8.84
C ALA A 21 -13.81 0.65 7.94
N ARG A 22 -14.12 0.46 6.66
CA ARG A 22 -13.23 -0.19 5.67
C ARG A 22 -12.91 0.77 4.54
N ILE A 23 -11.92 0.40 3.74
CA ILE A 23 -11.62 1.08 2.49
C ILE A 23 -12.78 0.86 1.51
N ASP A 24 -13.38 1.97 1.05
CA ASP A 24 -14.48 1.96 0.08
C ASP A 24 -13.99 2.00 -1.37
N ALA A 25 -12.79 2.54 -1.59
CA ALA A 25 -12.14 2.59 -2.89
C ALA A 25 -10.63 2.79 -2.75
N VAL A 26 -9.88 2.38 -3.77
CA VAL A 26 -8.43 2.59 -3.86
C VAL A 26 -8.12 3.45 -5.07
N TYR A 27 -7.42 4.55 -4.85
CA TYR A 27 -6.77 5.30 -5.91
C TYR A 27 -5.35 4.78 -6.09
N ILE A 28 -5.02 4.27 -7.28
CA ILE A 28 -3.68 3.78 -7.59
C ILE A 28 -2.90 4.85 -8.35
N ASP A 29 -1.94 5.47 -7.66
CA ASP A 29 -0.93 6.32 -8.28
C ASP A 29 0.22 5.46 -8.81
N LYS A 30 0.52 5.56 -10.10
CA LYS A 30 1.58 4.78 -10.77
C LYS A 30 2.95 5.48 -10.70
N GLY A 31 3.19 6.25 -9.64
CA GLY A 31 4.45 6.97 -9.43
C GLY A 31 4.70 8.08 -10.47
N LEU A 32 3.64 8.66 -11.05
CA LEU A 32 3.71 9.56 -12.21
C LEU A 32 4.22 11.00 -11.89
N LEU A 33 4.90 11.19 -10.75
CA LEU A 33 5.52 12.46 -10.38
C LEU A 33 7.06 12.48 -10.53
N GLY A 34 7.65 11.47 -11.19
CA GLY A 34 9.07 11.45 -11.60
C GLY A 34 9.27 11.63 -13.13
N PRO A 35 10.44 12.12 -13.59
CA PRO A 35 10.67 12.45 -14.99
C PRO A 35 10.49 11.23 -15.90
N ARG A 36 9.65 11.41 -16.94
CA ARG A 36 9.43 10.43 -18.01
C ARG A 36 10.64 10.44 -18.95
N THR A 37 11.51 9.45 -18.86
CA THR A 37 12.45 9.16 -19.95
C THR A 37 12.00 7.91 -20.69
N ALA A 38 11.88 8.05 -22.01
CA ALA A 38 11.22 7.08 -22.90
C ALA A 38 12.12 5.90 -23.34
N GLU A 39 13.27 5.67 -22.71
CA GLU A 39 14.36 4.93 -23.39
C GLU A 39 14.54 3.44 -23.03
N ALA A 40 13.82 2.86 -22.07
CA ALA A 40 14.23 1.55 -21.52
C ALA A 40 13.35 0.32 -21.88
N GLY A 41 12.79 0.20 -23.09
CA GLY A 41 12.14 -1.05 -23.55
C GLY A 41 11.01 -1.62 -22.64
N ALA A 42 10.66 -2.91 -22.78
CA ALA A 42 9.54 -3.55 -22.04
C ALA A 42 9.77 -3.73 -20.51
N LEU A 43 10.98 -3.39 -20.05
CA LEU A 43 11.41 -3.31 -18.65
C LEU A 43 11.58 -1.85 -18.20
N ALA A 44 11.21 -0.87 -19.05
CA ALA A 44 11.31 0.53 -18.68
C ALA A 44 10.38 0.81 -17.51
N PRO A 45 10.77 1.68 -16.59
CA PRO A 45 9.98 1.98 -15.39
C PRO A 45 8.76 2.91 -15.56
N PRO A 46 8.17 3.06 -16.75
CA PRO A 46 6.72 3.26 -16.81
C PRO A 46 5.94 1.96 -17.05
N PHE A 47 6.60 0.87 -17.44
CA PHE A 47 5.95 -0.43 -17.70
C PHE A 47 5.78 -1.30 -16.45
N LEU A 48 6.71 -1.30 -15.49
CA LEU A 48 6.59 -2.20 -14.33
C LEU A 48 5.52 -1.72 -13.34
N GLU A 49 5.46 -0.43 -13.06
CA GLU A 49 4.45 0.23 -12.24
C GLU A 49 3.07 0.06 -12.88
N SER A 50 2.97 0.25 -14.20
CA SER A 50 1.72 0.04 -14.94
C SER A 50 1.27 -1.43 -14.95
N LYS A 51 2.20 -2.38 -15.11
CA LYS A 51 1.89 -3.83 -15.05
C LYS A 51 1.43 -4.25 -13.66
N LEU A 52 2.13 -3.81 -12.61
CA LEU A 52 1.73 -4.08 -11.23
C LEU A 52 0.38 -3.45 -10.92
N ALA A 53 0.16 -2.19 -11.32
CA ALA A 53 -1.11 -1.50 -11.13
C ALA A 53 -2.27 -2.22 -11.84
N ALA A 54 -2.07 -2.71 -13.07
CA ALA A 54 -3.12 -3.46 -13.77
C ALA A 54 -3.47 -4.78 -13.06
N LEU A 55 -2.46 -5.53 -12.62
CA LEU A 55 -2.68 -6.77 -11.87
C LEU A 55 -3.30 -6.50 -10.50
N LEU A 56 -2.93 -5.39 -9.86
CA LEU A 56 -3.51 -4.95 -8.60
C LEU A 56 -4.98 -4.53 -8.78
N THR A 57 -5.31 -3.84 -9.87
CA THR A 57 -6.70 -3.53 -10.21
C THR A 57 -7.53 -4.81 -10.32
N ASP A 58 -7.04 -5.80 -11.06
CA ASP A 58 -7.72 -7.11 -11.17
C ASP A 58 -7.90 -7.77 -9.79
N ALA A 59 -6.86 -7.74 -8.94
CA ALA A 59 -6.88 -8.34 -7.61
C ALA A 59 -7.85 -7.64 -6.64
N LEU A 60 -7.95 -6.30 -6.71
CA LEU A 60 -8.87 -5.49 -5.90
C LEU A 60 -10.33 -5.66 -6.37
N VAL A 61 -10.57 -5.64 -7.69
CA VAL A 61 -11.90 -5.86 -8.27
C VAL A 61 -12.44 -7.24 -7.90
N LYS A 62 -11.61 -8.30 -7.93
CA LYS A 62 -11.99 -9.64 -7.46
C LYS A 62 -12.44 -9.66 -6.00
N ARG A 63 -11.89 -8.77 -5.17
CA ARG A 63 -12.25 -8.58 -3.75
C ARG A 63 -13.40 -7.58 -3.56
N ARG A 64 -14.01 -7.10 -4.64
CA ARG A 64 -15.07 -6.08 -4.65
C ARG A 64 -14.63 -4.75 -4.03
N ILE A 65 -13.36 -4.41 -4.18
CA ILE A 65 -12.82 -3.09 -3.80
C ILE A 65 -12.72 -2.25 -5.07
N PRO A 66 -13.55 -1.20 -5.22
CA PRO A 66 -13.49 -0.28 -6.35
C PRO A 66 -12.10 0.34 -6.52
N VAL A 67 -11.66 0.45 -7.76
CA VAL A 67 -10.41 1.12 -8.11
C VAL A 67 -10.71 2.38 -8.89
N ILE A 68 -10.12 3.48 -8.44
CA ILE A 68 -10.19 4.78 -9.08
C ILE A 68 -8.94 4.90 -9.93
N GLU A 69 -9.11 4.81 -11.25
CA GLU A 69 -8.00 5.00 -12.18
C GLU A 69 -7.65 6.48 -12.28
N ALA A 70 -6.35 6.79 -12.19
CA ALA A 70 -5.82 8.15 -12.25
C ALA A 70 -6.10 8.84 -13.60
N PRO A 71 -6.97 9.86 -13.67
CA PRO A 71 -6.94 10.81 -14.78
C PRO A 71 -5.73 11.74 -14.57
N LEU A 72 -5.31 12.46 -15.63
CA LEU A 72 -4.28 13.50 -15.51
C LEU A 72 -4.66 14.61 -14.51
N SER A 73 -5.95 14.76 -14.22
CA SER A 73 -6.50 15.64 -13.17
C SER A 73 -7.65 14.91 -12.45
N PRO A 74 -7.41 14.23 -11.32
CA PRO A 74 -8.46 13.54 -10.59
C PRO A 74 -9.42 14.54 -9.93
N ASP A 75 -10.72 14.23 -9.96
CA ASP A 75 -11.73 14.99 -9.23
C ASP A 75 -11.48 14.86 -7.72
N PRO A 76 -11.27 15.97 -6.97
CA PRO A 76 -11.01 15.91 -5.53
C PRO A 76 -12.08 15.14 -4.74
N ARG A 77 -13.33 15.11 -5.23
CA ARG A 77 -14.44 14.40 -4.58
C ARG A 77 -14.24 12.89 -4.51
N LEU A 78 -13.28 12.35 -5.26
CA LEU A 78 -12.92 10.93 -5.25
C LEU A 78 -12.08 10.54 -4.04
N PHE A 79 -11.44 11.50 -3.37
CA PHE A 79 -10.52 11.24 -2.25
C PHE A 79 -11.17 11.49 -0.89
N THR A 80 -12.21 10.72 -0.61
CA THR A 80 -12.88 10.76 0.69
C THR A 80 -12.00 10.18 1.80
N ALA A 81 -12.42 10.32 3.06
CA ALA A 81 -11.77 9.68 4.20
C ALA A 81 -11.66 8.14 4.08
N SER A 82 -12.52 7.52 3.27
CA SER A 82 -12.52 6.07 3.01
C SER A 82 -11.82 5.65 1.72
N THR A 83 -11.23 6.60 0.98
CA THR A 83 -10.45 6.32 -0.22
C THR A 83 -8.98 6.15 0.15
N LEU A 84 -8.43 4.96 -0.05
CA LEU A 84 -6.99 4.72 0.12
C LEU A 84 -6.22 5.27 -1.09
N TYR A 85 -5.30 6.18 -0.85
CA TYR A 85 -4.28 6.56 -1.83
C TYR A 85 -3.12 5.57 -1.76
N LEU A 86 -2.85 4.85 -2.84
CA LEU A 86 -1.75 3.90 -2.94
C LEU A 86 -0.82 4.28 -4.09
N SER A 87 0.37 4.77 -3.75
CA SER A 87 1.41 5.08 -4.73
C SER A 87 2.34 3.88 -4.92
N LEU A 88 2.50 3.45 -6.17
CA LEU A 88 3.36 2.34 -6.56
C LEU A 88 4.61 2.87 -7.25
N SER A 89 5.77 2.36 -6.84
CA SER A 89 7.07 2.72 -7.38
C SER A 89 8.05 1.55 -7.27
N TYR A 90 9.24 1.73 -7.83
CA TYR A 90 10.39 0.88 -7.55
C TYR A 90 11.57 1.75 -7.14
N ALA A 91 12.32 1.29 -6.13
CA ALA A 91 13.53 1.96 -5.71
C ALA A 91 14.58 1.88 -6.82
N ARG A 92 15.30 2.97 -7.02
CA ARG A 92 16.50 3.01 -7.86
C ARG A 92 17.68 3.31 -6.97
N ILE A 93 18.75 2.55 -7.12
CA ILE A 93 20.03 2.90 -6.52
C ILE A 93 21.05 3.14 -7.64
N PRO A 94 22.06 3.99 -7.41
CA PRO A 94 23.01 4.36 -8.45
C PRO A 94 23.72 3.15 -9.06
N GLU A 95 23.97 3.21 -10.37
CA GLU A 95 24.85 2.25 -11.05
C GLU A 95 26.24 2.24 -10.39
N GLY A 96 26.86 1.06 -10.33
CA GLY A 96 28.15 0.88 -9.66
C GLY A 96 28.06 0.74 -8.13
N THR A 97 26.87 0.67 -7.54
CA THR A 97 26.71 0.30 -6.12
C THR A 97 27.36 -1.05 -5.85
N VAL A 98 28.26 -1.11 -4.87
CA VAL A 98 28.95 -2.36 -4.50
C VAL A 98 27.97 -3.33 -3.83
N GLY A 99 27.89 -4.56 -4.36
CA GLY A 99 27.01 -5.61 -3.84
C GLY A 99 25.52 -5.38 -4.16
N PRO A 100 25.14 -5.11 -5.43
CA PRO A 100 23.76 -4.80 -5.82
C PRO A 100 22.76 -5.90 -5.44
N GLN A 101 23.18 -7.17 -5.43
CA GLN A 101 22.39 -8.34 -5.07
C GLN A 101 21.84 -8.31 -3.62
N ARG A 102 22.36 -7.43 -2.76
CA ARG A 102 21.88 -7.24 -1.38
C ARG A 102 20.64 -6.34 -1.31
N TYR A 103 20.39 -5.56 -2.35
CA TYR A 103 19.29 -4.62 -2.42
C TYR A 103 18.14 -5.27 -3.18
N ARG A 104 17.25 -5.93 -2.43
CA ARG A 104 16.08 -6.62 -2.96
C ARG A 104 14.94 -6.58 -1.96
N GLY A 105 13.72 -6.70 -2.46
CA GLY A 105 12.52 -6.64 -1.62
C GLY A 105 11.87 -5.27 -1.60
N TYR A 106 10.84 -5.14 -0.76
CA TYR A 106 9.93 -3.99 -0.78
C TYR A 106 10.18 -3.01 0.37
N ALA A 107 9.69 -1.78 0.24
CA ALA A 107 9.51 -0.86 1.36
C ALA A 107 8.16 -0.15 1.29
N LEU A 108 7.61 0.11 2.47
CA LEU A 108 6.41 0.90 2.67
C LEU A 108 6.78 2.19 3.35
N TYR A 109 6.17 3.29 2.91
CA TYR A 109 6.35 4.60 3.52
C TYR A 109 5.02 5.23 3.87
N VAL A 110 5.05 5.97 4.97
CA VAL A 110 3.98 6.82 5.47
C VAL A 110 4.56 8.18 5.85
N SER A 111 3.77 9.24 5.72
CA SER A 111 4.18 10.60 6.10
C SER A 111 3.34 11.10 7.26
N GLN A 112 4.00 11.63 8.30
CA GLN A 112 3.32 12.29 9.41
C GLN A 112 2.59 13.57 8.99
N HIS A 113 2.85 14.08 7.78
CA HIS A 113 2.13 15.22 7.21
C HIS A 113 0.80 14.83 6.55
N ASP A 114 0.52 13.53 6.34
CA ASP A 114 -0.75 13.09 5.76
C ASP A 114 -1.89 13.18 6.79
N PRO A 115 -3.12 13.56 6.38
CA PRO A 115 -4.23 13.86 7.30
C PRO A 115 -4.72 12.64 8.11
N ARG A 116 -4.34 11.42 7.70
CA ARG A 116 -4.77 10.15 8.28
C ARG A 116 -3.58 9.23 8.60
N PHE A 117 -2.51 9.80 9.15
CA PHE A 117 -1.25 9.08 9.42
C PHE A 117 -1.45 7.74 10.15
N GLU A 118 -2.28 7.70 11.20
CA GLU A 118 -2.52 6.46 11.97
C GLU A 118 -3.18 5.37 11.10
N GLN A 119 -4.17 5.74 10.28
CA GLN A 119 -4.79 4.83 9.32
C GLN A 119 -3.81 4.42 8.22
N SER A 120 -2.99 5.34 7.71
CA SER A 120 -1.92 5.04 6.74
C SER A 120 -0.94 4.00 7.29
N LEU A 121 -0.55 4.14 8.56
CA LEU A 121 0.33 3.21 9.25
C LEU A 121 -0.34 1.85 9.45
N ALA A 122 -1.59 1.83 9.89
CA ALA A 122 -2.36 0.59 10.04
C ALA A 122 -2.52 -0.14 8.69
N CYS A 123 -2.84 0.59 7.62
CA CYS A 123 -2.94 0.03 6.27
C CYS A 123 -1.59 -0.51 5.78
N SER A 124 -0.51 0.24 5.99
CA SER A 124 0.85 -0.21 5.65
C SER A 124 1.22 -1.49 6.40
N TRP A 125 0.80 -1.62 7.65
CA TRP A 125 1.06 -2.84 8.43
C TRP A 125 0.36 -4.07 7.85
N GLN A 126 -0.92 -3.93 7.45
CA GLN A 126 -1.64 -5.02 6.80
C GLN A 126 -1.01 -5.42 5.45
N ILE A 127 -0.65 -4.44 4.63
CA ILE A 127 0.02 -4.67 3.34
C ILE A 127 1.38 -5.34 3.53
N GLY A 128 2.20 -4.85 4.48
CA GLY A 128 3.51 -5.42 4.79
C GLY A 128 3.41 -6.86 5.28
N ASN A 129 2.45 -7.16 6.15
CA ASN A 129 2.22 -8.53 6.63
C ASN A 129 1.77 -9.46 5.50
N ALA A 130 0.86 -9.03 4.63
CA ALA A 130 0.41 -9.83 3.49
C ALA A 130 1.56 -10.11 2.50
N LEU A 131 2.41 -9.11 2.22
CA LEU A 131 3.63 -9.29 1.41
C LEU A 131 4.59 -10.32 2.02
N ARG A 132 4.80 -10.26 3.34
CA ARG A 132 5.62 -11.25 4.06
C ARG A 132 5.03 -12.65 4.04
N ASN A 133 3.72 -12.78 4.19
CA ASN A 133 3.02 -14.05 4.07
C ASN A 133 3.12 -14.63 2.65
N ALA A 134 3.18 -13.75 1.64
CA ALA A 134 3.51 -14.12 0.28
C ALA A 134 5.02 -14.43 0.10
N GLY A 135 5.85 -14.37 1.13
CA GLY A 135 7.28 -14.66 1.04
C GLY A 135 8.12 -13.57 0.37
N GLU A 136 7.56 -12.38 0.15
CA GLU A 136 8.36 -11.20 -0.15
C GLU A 136 9.02 -10.70 1.14
N VAL A 137 10.18 -10.07 1.02
CA VAL A 137 10.94 -9.58 2.16
C VAL A 137 11.04 -8.06 2.10
N PRO A 138 10.95 -7.37 3.24
CA PRO A 138 11.28 -5.95 3.27
C PRO A 138 12.78 -5.78 3.03
N TRP A 139 13.16 -4.84 2.17
CA TRP A 139 14.59 -4.58 1.95
C TRP A 139 15.19 -3.87 3.15
N SER A 140 16.31 -4.36 3.67
CA SER A 140 16.88 -3.93 4.96
C SER A 140 17.88 -2.77 4.86
N GLN A 141 18.36 -2.45 3.65
CA GLN A 141 19.44 -1.48 3.45
C GLN A 141 19.05 -0.50 2.34
N ARG A 142 18.81 0.77 2.69
CA ARG A 142 18.81 1.86 1.71
C ARG A 142 20.18 2.54 1.75
N VAL A 143 20.74 2.90 0.60
CA VAL A 143 21.98 3.68 0.53
C VAL A 143 21.69 5.11 1.03
N GLY A 144 22.46 5.60 2.01
CA GLY A 144 22.35 6.99 2.53
C GLY A 144 21.57 7.13 3.83
N ALA A 145 21.01 8.32 4.08
CA ALA A 145 20.15 8.59 5.24
C ALA A 145 18.84 7.81 5.10
N ALA A 146 18.80 6.61 5.67
CA ALA A 146 17.63 5.75 5.62
C ALA A 146 16.48 6.39 6.44
N PRO A 147 15.25 6.43 5.90
CA PRO A 147 14.10 6.91 6.65
C PRO A 147 13.85 6.03 7.90
N ILE A 148 13.24 6.61 8.94
CA ILE A 148 13.11 5.96 10.25
C ILE A 148 12.26 4.69 10.11
N SER A 149 12.85 3.53 10.41
CA SER A 149 12.12 2.27 10.42
C SER A 149 11.10 2.27 11.55
N LEU A 150 9.83 2.04 11.22
CA LEU A 150 8.73 2.00 12.18
C LEU A 150 8.43 0.57 12.67
N ASP A 151 8.66 -0.44 11.81
CA ASP A 151 8.34 -1.84 12.12
C ASP A 151 9.19 -2.82 11.27
N PRO A 152 9.46 -4.05 11.75
CA PRO A 152 10.14 -5.11 10.99
C PRO A 152 9.47 -5.50 9.66
N SER A 153 8.23 -5.11 9.40
CA SER A 153 7.48 -5.39 8.16
C SER A 153 7.82 -4.45 7.01
N GLY A 154 8.88 -3.65 7.14
CA GLY A 154 9.41 -2.79 6.08
C GLY A 154 8.78 -1.41 6.00
N ILE A 155 8.09 -0.98 7.06
CA ILE A 155 7.44 0.33 7.13
C ILE A 155 8.44 1.36 7.62
N ARG A 156 8.48 2.50 6.94
CA ARG A 156 9.35 3.62 7.28
C ARG A 156 8.57 4.94 7.29
N GLU A 157 8.90 5.83 8.20
CA GLU A 157 8.44 7.21 8.15
C GLU A 157 9.24 7.96 7.09
N ASN A 158 8.57 8.69 6.20
CA ASN A 158 9.22 9.60 5.25
C ASN A 158 8.34 10.81 4.93
N SER A 159 8.47 11.86 5.73
CA SER A 159 7.76 13.13 5.56
C SER A 159 8.02 13.87 4.23
N SER A 160 9.00 13.44 3.43
CA SER A 160 9.23 13.98 2.08
C SER A 160 8.31 13.33 1.02
N LEU A 161 7.63 12.23 1.33
CA LEU A 161 6.62 11.57 0.50
C LEU A 161 5.24 11.84 1.09
N THR A 162 4.66 12.99 0.78
CA THR A 162 3.32 13.39 1.25
C THR A 162 2.32 13.27 0.11
N ALA A 163 1.10 12.82 0.41
CA ALA A 163 0.05 12.72 -0.60
C ALA A 163 -0.32 14.11 -1.16
N PRO A 164 -0.87 14.18 -2.39
CA PRO A 164 -1.44 15.43 -2.89
C PRO A 164 -2.46 16.02 -1.90
N LYS A 165 -2.50 17.35 -1.75
CA LYS A 165 -3.38 18.03 -0.78
C LYS A 165 -4.87 17.73 -0.93
N ILE A 166 -5.30 17.22 -2.08
CA ILE A 166 -6.68 16.81 -2.36
C ILE A 166 -7.03 15.46 -1.72
N VAL A 167 -6.05 14.71 -1.21
CA VAL A 167 -6.26 13.40 -0.58
C VAL A 167 -6.64 13.58 0.89
N GLU A 168 -7.89 13.22 1.25
CA GLU A 168 -8.37 13.29 2.65
C GLU A 168 -8.28 11.95 3.40
N GLY A 169 -8.11 10.84 2.67
CA GLY A 169 -8.02 9.47 3.19
C GLY A 169 -6.60 9.04 3.59
N PRO A 170 -6.42 7.78 4.00
CA PRO A 170 -5.08 7.22 4.24
C PRO A 170 -4.25 7.18 2.94
N ALA A 171 -2.94 7.27 3.10
CA ALA A 171 -1.97 7.26 2.02
C ALA A 171 -0.82 6.29 2.32
N VAL A 172 -0.56 5.39 1.37
CA VAL A 172 0.52 4.40 1.44
C VAL A 172 1.40 4.53 0.21
N PHE A 173 2.71 4.59 0.42
CA PHE A 173 3.70 4.62 -0.65
C PHE A 173 4.47 3.32 -0.63
N LEU A 174 4.45 2.58 -1.73
CA LEU A 174 5.06 1.28 -1.86
C LEU A 174 6.17 1.32 -2.92
N GLU A 175 7.39 1.04 -2.49
CA GLU A 175 8.47 0.61 -3.38
C GLU A 175 8.38 -0.92 -3.47
N ALA A 176 7.92 -1.47 -4.60
CA ALA A 176 7.67 -2.89 -4.78
C ALA A 176 8.94 -3.74 -5.00
N GLY A 177 10.08 -3.09 -5.19
CA GLY A 177 11.36 -3.73 -5.46
C GLY A 177 12.48 -2.71 -5.68
N VAL A 178 13.69 -3.19 -5.92
CA VAL A 178 14.87 -2.36 -6.20
C VAL A 178 15.43 -2.71 -7.58
N LEU A 179 15.51 -1.71 -8.46
CA LEU A 179 16.00 -1.88 -9.83
C LEU A 179 17.51 -1.57 -9.87
N VAL A 180 18.32 -2.59 -9.59
CA VAL A 180 19.79 -2.48 -9.62
C VAL A 180 20.49 -3.76 -10.06
N ASP A 181 19.91 -4.90 -9.71
CA ASP A 181 20.47 -6.22 -9.97
C ASP A 181 19.67 -6.89 -11.09
N ASP A 182 20.35 -7.48 -12.07
CA ASP A 182 19.71 -8.07 -13.25
C ASP A 182 18.76 -9.23 -12.88
N ASP A 183 19.10 -10.02 -11.86
CA ASP A 183 18.24 -11.12 -11.41
C ASP A 183 16.96 -10.57 -10.76
N GLU A 184 17.08 -9.52 -9.96
CA GLU A 184 15.90 -8.85 -9.38
C GLU A 184 15.03 -8.18 -10.45
N ILE A 185 15.63 -7.48 -11.41
CA ILE A 185 14.90 -6.87 -12.55
C ILE A 185 14.17 -7.96 -13.34
N LYS A 186 14.86 -9.08 -13.63
CA LYS A 186 14.26 -10.23 -14.33
C LYS A 186 13.14 -10.86 -13.52
N ARG A 187 13.29 -11.01 -12.21
CA ARG A 187 12.25 -11.51 -11.30
C ARG A 187 11.02 -10.60 -11.33
N LEU A 188 11.20 -9.30 -11.14
CA LEU A 188 10.13 -8.29 -11.16
C LEU A 188 9.49 -8.14 -12.55
N GLY A 189 10.18 -8.53 -13.62
CA GLY A 189 9.61 -8.61 -14.97
C GLY A 189 8.66 -9.80 -15.18
N GLN A 190 8.65 -10.81 -14.30
CA GLN A 190 7.81 -12.00 -14.45
C GLN A 190 6.37 -11.72 -14.03
N LYS A 191 5.41 -12.02 -14.92
CA LYS A 191 3.98 -11.87 -14.63
C LYS A 191 3.55 -12.63 -13.36
N MET A 192 4.08 -13.82 -13.14
CA MET A 192 3.77 -14.63 -11.95
C MET A 192 4.18 -13.93 -10.66
N VAL A 193 5.36 -13.31 -10.64
CA VAL A 193 5.85 -12.54 -9.48
C VAL A 193 4.96 -11.33 -9.25
N LEU A 194 4.70 -10.53 -10.28
CA LEU A 194 3.84 -9.35 -10.15
C LEU A 194 2.40 -9.70 -9.75
N SER A 195 1.87 -10.84 -10.20
CA SER A 195 0.52 -11.29 -9.82
C SER A 195 0.46 -11.66 -8.35
N LYS A 196 1.47 -12.39 -7.85
CA LYS A 196 1.59 -12.73 -6.43
C LYS A 196 1.74 -11.48 -5.57
N PHE A 197 2.51 -10.51 -6.05
CA PHE A 197 2.71 -9.23 -5.38
C PHE A 197 1.40 -8.42 -5.33
N ALA A 198 0.69 -8.31 -6.45
CA ALA A 198 -0.62 -7.66 -6.55
C ALA A 198 -1.67 -8.31 -5.64
N ASP A 199 -1.75 -9.64 -5.62
CA ASP A 199 -2.68 -10.37 -4.76
C ASP A 199 -2.40 -10.13 -3.28
N ALA A 200 -1.13 -10.11 -2.88
CA ALA A 200 -0.72 -9.82 -1.51
C ALA A 200 -1.04 -8.37 -1.09
N ILE A 201 -0.78 -7.39 -1.97
CA ILE A 201 -1.18 -6.00 -1.72
C ILE A 201 -2.70 -5.92 -1.52
N ALA A 202 -3.48 -6.54 -2.42
CA ALA A 202 -4.93 -6.49 -2.37
C ALA A 202 -5.50 -7.17 -1.10
N GLU A 203 -4.90 -8.26 -0.63
CA GLU A 203 -5.22 -8.90 0.66
C GLU A 203 -4.95 -7.98 1.85
N GLY A 204 -3.81 -7.28 1.83
CA GLY A 204 -3.50 -6.27 2.84
C GLY A 204 -4.51 -5.13 2.86
N VAL A 205 -4.87 -4.60 1.68
CA VAL A 205 -5.86 -3.53 1.52
C VAL A 205 -7.25 -3.96 2.02
N GLU A 206 -7.68 -5.20 1.72
CA GLU A 206 -8.95 -5.74 2.21
C GLU A 206 -9.00 -5.85 3.75
N SER A 207 -7.84 -6.04 4.37
CA SER A 207 -7.69 -6.15 5.82
C SER A 207 -7.57 -4.80 6.53
N CYS A 208 -7.42 -3.70 5.77
CA CYS A 208 -7.34 -2.35 6.31
C CYS A 208 -8.64 -1.94 7.00
N ARG A 209 -8.48 -1.36 8.20
CA ARG A 209 -9.57 -0.77 9.00
C ARG A 209 -9.26 0.71 9.22
N LEU A 210 -10.30 1.54 9.13
CA LEU A 210 -10.26 3.01 9.26
C LEU A 210 -10.68 3.48 10.64
#